data_AF-A0A7T4UN89-F1
#
_entry.id   AF-A0A7T4UN89-F1
#
_cell.length_a   1.000
_cell.length_b   1.000
_cell.length_c   1.000
_cell.angle_alpha   90.00
_cell.angle_beta   90.00
_cell.angle_gamma   90.00
#
_symmetry.space_group_name_H-M   'P 1'
#
loop_
_entity.id
_entity.type
_entity.pdbx_description
1 polymer ?
#
loop_
_entity_poly.entity_id
_entity_poly.type
_entity_poly.pdbx_seq_one_letter_code
_entity_poly.pdbx_strand_id
1 'polypeptide(L)'
;MEKMSSQKECLVEENEHLDKKDLRRRDFLKFTGAGVASLALLGVTGCKKDRHDEDMGADGFYFGSGDIAILNYAYALEQLEAAFYIQVVNSPYSGISDLEKTYLTDIRDHEVAHREFFKKALGGKAISNLEFNLSGINFSSRESVLSTAKTFEDLGVSAYNGAGWLIKDVNYLALAGKIVSVEARHAALIRDLIDNGSFANMEVIDSNGLDVAKSPTMVLQAASPFIKSKIDVKDLPTY
;
A
#
# COMPACT_ATOMS: atom_id res chain seq x y z
N MET A 1 19.49 -27.47 60.22
CA MET A 1 18.40 -28.47 60.30
C MET A 1 17.10 -27.70 60.09
N GLU A 2 16.59 -27.70 58.86
CA GLU A 2 15.45 -28.55 58.41
C GLU A 2 14.14 -28.10 59.08
N LYS A 3 13.00 -27.89 58.40
CA LYS A 3 12.57 -28.16 57.02
C LYS A 3 11.25 -27.40 56.78
N MET A 4 10.95 -27.18 55.51
CA MET A 4 9.68 -26.70 54.93
C MET A 4 8.45 -27.54 55.30
N SER A 5 7.25 -26.99 54.93
CA SER A 5 5.99 -27.68 54.52
C SER A 5 4.81 -27.23 55.41
N SER A 6 3.57 -26.98 54.97
CA SER A 6 2.90 -26.89 53.66
C SER A 6 1.43 -26.49 53.93
N GLN A 7 0.82 -25.80 52.95
CA GLN A 7 -0.58 -25.80 52.50
C GLN A 7 -1.71 -26.29 53.43
N LYS A 8 -2.81 -25.52 53.47
CA LYS A 8 -4.15 -25.85 52.87
C LYS A 8 -5.20 -24.83 53.34
N GLU A 9 -5.73 -24.04 52.41
CA GLU A 9 -7.06 -24.20 51.77
C GLU A 9 -8.21 -23.59 52.57
N CYS A 10 -8.83 -22.56 52.00
CA CYS A 10 -10.28 -22.54 51.88
C CYS A 10 -10.57 -22.38 50.39
N LEU A 11 -11.03 -23.46 49.77
CA LEU A 11 -11.51 -23.56 48.39
C LEU A 11 -13.02 -23.34 48.33
N VAL A 12 -13.53 -23.41 47.08
CA VAL A 12 -14.91 -23.36 46.57
C VAL A 12 -15.32 -21.96 46.12
N GLU A 13 -14.97 -21.58 44.87
CA GLU A 13 -15.59 -21.92 43.58
C GLU A 13 -16.98 -21.28 43.37
N GLU A 14 -17.05 -20.35 42.42
CA GLU A 14 -18.07 -20.42 41.37
C GLU A 14 -17.49 -19.88 40.05
N ASN A 15 -17.61 -20.70 39.02
CA ASN A 15 -17.23 -20.41 37.64
C ASN A 15 -18.19 -19.36 37.06
N GLU A 16 -17.71 -18.16 36.76
CA GLU A 16 -18.30 -17.37 35.68
C GLU A 16 -17.48 -17.54 34.41
N HIS A 17 -18.00 -18.43 33.57
CA HIS A 17 -17.65 -18.59 32.18
C HIS A 17 -17.97 -17.28 31.44
N LEU A 18 -17.04 -16.33 31.46
CA LEU A 18 -17.06 -15.19 30.56
C LEU A 18 -16.66 -15.67 29.18
N ASP A 19 -17.68 -16.13 28.48
CA ASP A 19 -17.77 -16.42 27.06
C ASP A 19 -16.97 -15.35 26.28
N LYS A 20 -15.74 -15.72 25.88
CA LYS A 20 -14.93 -14.94 24.95
C LYS A 20 -15.71 -14.92 23.63
N LYS A 21 -16.55 -13.90 23.45
CA LYS A 21 -17.08 -13.57 22.15
C LYS A 21 -15.92 -13.15 21.27
N ASP A 22 -15.40 -14.13 20.53
CA ASP A 22 -14.60 -13.95 19.33
C ASP A 22 -15.27 -12.91 18.45
N LEU A 23 -14.81 -11.66 18.53
CA LEU A 23 -15.09 -10.65 17.53
C LEU A 23 -14.30 -11.04 16.28
N ARG A 24 -14.91 -11.93 15.50
CA ARG A 24 -14.38 -12.41 14.23
C ARG A 24 -14.13 -11.18 13.35
N ARG A 25 -12.95 -11.11 12.72
CA ARG A 25 -12.55 -10.13 11.69
C ARG A 25 -13.57 -9.95 10.54
N ARG A 26 -14.61 -10.80 10.48
CA ARG A 26 -15.74 -10.77 9.54
C ARG A 26 -16.91 -9.86 9.95
N ASP A 27 -16.98 -9.38 11.19
CA ASP A 27 -18.03 -8.45 11.63
C ASP A 27 -17.64 -6.97 11.48
N PHE A 28 -16.35 -6.67 11.27
CA PHE A 28 -15.89 -5.32 10.92
C PHE A 28 -16.39 -4.87 9.53
N LEU A 29 -16.68 -5.82 8.63
CA LEU A 29 -17.27 -5.55 7.31
C LEU A 29 -18.79 -5.34 7.33
N LYS A 30 -19.45 -5.48 8.49
CA LYS A 30 -20.89 -5.22 8.62
C LYS A 30 -21.21 -3.81 9.14
N PHE A 31 -20.21 -3.04 9.57
CA PHE A 31 -20.42 -1.70 10.14
C PHE A 31 -20.21 -0.55 9.15
N THR A 32 -19.91 -0.83 7.88
CA THR A 32 -19.86 0.17 6.79
C THR A 32 -21.16 0.27 5.98
N GLY A 33 -22.21 -0.47 6.37
CA GLY A 33 -23.47 -0.63 5.61
C GLY A 33 -24.67 0.20 6.06
N ALA A 34 -24.56 1.05 7.10
CA ALA A 34 -25.70 1.83 7.61
C ALA A 34 -25.27 3.28 7.89
N GLY A 35 -25.09 4.07 6.83
CA GLY A 35 -24.66 5.45 7.01
C GLY A 35 -24.48 6.32 5.78
N VAL A 36 -25.17 6.10 4.65
CA VAL A 36 -25.42 7.15 3.64
C VAL A 36 -26.78 6.86 2.99
N ALA A 37 -27.86 7.28 3.65
CA ALA A 37 -29.19 7.35 3.07
C ALA A 37 -29.51 8.81 2.78
N SER A 38 -28.94 9.36 1.71
CA SER A 38 -29.38 10.64 1.15
C SER A 38 -28.82 10.81 -0.26
N LEU A 39 -29.76 10.97 -1.20
CA LEU A 39 -29.61 11.25 -2.65
C LEU A 39 -29.58 10.02 -3.57
N ALA A 40 -30.63 9.21 -3.49
CA ALA A 40 -31.21 8.57 -4.67
C ALA A 40 -32.32 9.47 -5.20
N LEU A 41 -32.10 10.11 -6.35
CA LEU A 41 -33.10 10.53 -7.33
C LEU A 41 -32.33 11.12 -8.53
N LEU A 42 -32.19 10.34 -9.61
CA LEU A 42 -32.40 10.77 -11.00
C LEU A 42 -32.12 9.59 -11.96
N GLY A 43 -33.16 9.18 -12.67
CA GLY A 43 -33.10 8.84 -14.10
C GLY A 43 -32.51 7.50 -14.48
N VAL A 44 -33.37 6.47 -14.54
CA VAL A 44 -33.17 5.34 -15.46
C VAL A 44 -33.42 5.85 -16.88
N THR A 45 -32.36 6.28 -17.55
CA THR A 45 -32.35 6.45 -19.01
C THR A 45 -31.34 5.47 -19.58
N GLY A 46 -31.85 4.40 -20.21
CA GLY A 46 -31.07 3.57 -21.09
C GLY A 46 -30.56 4.41 -22.25
N CYS A 47 -29.26 4.61 -22.32
CA CYS A 47 -28.56 5.11 -23.49
C CYS A 47 -27.21 4.41 -23.60
N LYS A 48 -26.75 4.35 -24.84
CA LYS A 48 -25.76 3.44 -25.40
C LYS A 48 -24.42 3.46 -24.65
N LYS A 49 -23.76 2.33 -24.78
CA LYS A 49 -22.42 2.03 -24.30
C LYS A 49 -21.40 2.93 -25.00
N ASP A 50 -21.22 4.14 -24.50
CA ASP A 50 -20.07 4.97 -24.85
C ASP A 50 -18.94 4.56 -23.91
N ARG A 51 -18.29 3.44 -24.28
CA ARG A 51 -16.91 3.23 -23.86
C ARG A 51 -16.13 4.33 -24.53
N HIS A 52 -15.81 5.39 -23.79
CA HIS A 52 -14.62 6.17 -24.02
C HIS A 52 -13.41 5.25 -23.77
N ASP A 53 -13.20 4.31 -24.70
CA ASP A 53 -11.84 3.92 -25.04
C ASP A 53 -11.29 5.16 -25.75
N GLU A 54 -10.86 6.15 -24.95
CA GLU A 54 -10.12 7.29 -25.50
C GLU A 54 -8.84 6.73 -26.09
N ASP A 55 -8.84 6.75 -27.41
CA ASP A 55 -7.73 6.58 -28.30
C ASP A 55 -6.44 7.16 -27.68
N MET A 56 -5.55 6.27 -27.27
CA MET A 56 -4.22 6.56 -26.70
C MET A 56 -3.26 7.01 -27.81
N GLY A 57 -3.68 8.01 -28.57
CA GLY A 57 -2.92 8.64 -29.63
C GLY A 57 -2.09 9.78 -29.07
N ALA A 58 -0.80 9.50 -28.86
CA ALA A 58 0.31 10.45 -28.61
C ALA A 58 0.58 10.93 -27.17
N ASP A 59 -0.38 11.19 -26.28
CA ASP A 59 -0.10 11.94 -25.04
C ASP A 59 0.17 11.11 -23.77
N GLY A 60 -0.29 9.86 -23.69
CA GLY A 60 -0.05 8.97 -22.53
C GLY A 60 -1.22 8.91 -21.54
N PHE A 61 -1.09 8.11 -20.48
CA PHE A 61 -2.12 7.95 -19.43
C PHE A 61 -2.20 9.23 -18.59
N TYR A 62 -3.22 10.06 -18.82
CA TYR A 62 -3.41 11.33 -18.12
C TYR A 62 -3.96 11.14 -16.69
N PHE A 63 -3.30 11.77 -15.71
CA PHE A 63 -3.64 11.57 -14.29
C PHE A 63 -4.80 12.46 -13.81
N GLY A 64 -5.21 13.46 -14.59
CA GLY A 64 -6.16 14.48 -14.15
C GLY A 64 -5.46 15.65 -13.45
N SER A 65 -6.20 16.37 -12.58
CA SER A 65 -5.71 17.52 -11.82
C SER A 65 -6.14 17.46 -10.35
N GLY A 66 -5.50 18.28 -9.50
CA GLY A 66 -5.82 18.36 -8.06
C GLY A 66 -5.70 17.01 -7.36
N ASP A 67 -6.62 16.72 -6.44
CA ASP A 67 -6.63 15.46 -5.69
C ASP A 67 -6.76 14.22 -6.57
N ILE A 68 -7.46 14.32 -7.72
CA ILE A 68 -7.57 13.20 -8.66
C ILE A 68 -6.21 12.85 -9.26
N ALA A 69 -5.40 13.86 -9.60
CA ALA A 69 -4.04 13.62 -10.07
C ALA A 69 -3.17 12.95 -9.00
N ILE A 70 -3.28 13.41 -7.74
CA ILE A 70 -2.53 12.83 -6.62
C ILE A 70 -2.95 11.38 -6.36
N LEU A 71 -4.24 11.07 -6.43
CA LEU A 71 -4.74 9.70 -6.28
C LEU A 71 -4.33 8.79 -7.44
N ASN A 72 -4.36 9.27 -8.70
CA ASN A 72 -3.85 8.51 -9.84
C ASN A 72 -2.32 8.33 -9.79
N TYR A 73 -1.61 9.31 -9.24
CA TYR A 73 -0.18 9.22 -8.95
C TYR A 73 0.13 8.10 -7.95
N ALA A 74 -0.57 8.08 -6.80
CA ALA A 74 -0.44 6.99 -5.83
C ALA A 74 -0.82 5.65 -6.49
N TYR A 75 -1.97 5.61 -7.18
CA TYR A 75 -2.44 4.40 -7.87
C TYR A 75 -1.45 3.85 -8.91
N ALA A 76 -0.68 4.70 -9.60
CA ALA A 76 0.36 4.26 -10.52
C ALA A 76 1.52 3.55 -9.80
N LEU A 77 1.92 4.06 -8.62
CA LEU A 77 2.98 3.46 -7.79
C LEU A 77 2.49 2.12 -7.18
N GLU A 78 1.27 2.09 -6.67
CA GLU A 78 0.64 0.87 -6.13
C GLU A 78 0.49 -0.22 -7.20
N GLN A 79 0.25 0.16 -8.46
CA GLN A 79 0.26 -0.78 -9.57
C GLN A 79 1.67 -1.37 -9.82
N LEU A 80 2.72 -0.56 -9.71
CA LEU A 80 4.11 -0.99 -9.87
C LEU A 80 4.49 -1.98 -8.77
N GLU A 81 4.21 -1.64 -7.51
CA GLU A 81 4.51 -2.47 -6.34
C GLU A 81 3.73 -3.78 -6.38
N ALA A 82 2.42 -3.73 -6.65
CA ALA A 82 1.62 -4.93 -6.84
C ALA A 82 2.18 -5.82 -7.97
N ALA A 83 2.57 -5.24 -9.11
CA ALA A 83 3.15 -6.02 -10.21
C ALA A 83 4.47 -6.70 -9.80
N PHE A 84 5.33 -5.98 -9.08
CA PHE A 84 6.60 -6.49 -8.58
C PHE A 84 6.39 -7.65 -7.59
N TYR A 85 5.58 -7.46 -6.55
CA TYR A 85 5.38 -8.48 -5.53
C TYR A 85 4.60 -9.70 -6.02
N ILE A 86 3.68 -9.53 -6.97
CA ILE A 86 3.07 -10.66 -7.70
C ILE A 86 4.17 -11.49 -8.38
N GLN A 87 5.14 -10.84 -9.03
CA GLN A 87 6.25 -11.55 -9.68
C GLN A 87 7.16 -12.25 -8.67
N VAL A 88 7.43 -11.62 -7.51
CA VAL A 88 8.21 -12.24 -6.40
C VAL A 88 7.53 -13.51 -5.89
N VAL A 89 6.21 -13.48 -5.66
CA VAL A 89 5.48 -14.65 -5.14
C VAL A 89 5.32 -15.75 -6.19
N ASN A 90 5.14 -15.39 -7.47
CA ASN A 90 5.02 -16.36 -8.56
C ASN A 90 6.36 -17.04 -8.91
N SER A 91 7.46 -16.32 -8.74
CA SER A 91 8.81 -16.80 -9.03
C SER A 91 9.75 -16.50 -7.86
N PRO A 92 9.60 -17.20 -6.71
CA PRO A 92 10.41 -16.95 -5.54
C PRO A 92 11.90 -17.21 -5.82
N TYR A 93 12.76 -16.39 -5.23
CA TYR A 93 14.21 -16.54 -5.39
C TYR A 93 14.74 -17.82 -4.75
N SER A 94 15.92 -18.26 -5.22
CA SER A 94 16.56 -19.47 -4.70
C SER A 94 16.91 -19.31 -3.21
N GLY A 95 16.55 -20.29 -2.40
CA GLY A 95 16.84 -20.30 -0.96
C GLY A 95 15.96 -19.38 -0.11
N ILE A 96 14.83 -18.90 -0.64
CA ILE A 96 13.84 -18.17 0.17
C ILE A 96 13.44 -18.97 1.41
N SER A 97 13.45 -18.32 2.57
CA SER A 97 12.97 -18.94 3.81
C SER A 97 11.43 -18.94 3.87
N ASP A 98 10.84 -19.84 4.67
CA ASP A 98 9.38 -19.85 4.89
C ASP A 98 8.88 -18.53 5.50
N LEU A 99 9.72 -17.89 6.33
CA LEU A 99 9.43 -16.61 6.94
C LEU A 99 9.37 -15.49 5.91
N GLU A 100 10.41 -15.36 5.08
CA GLU A 100 10.42 -14.36 4.00
C GLU A 100 9.31 -14.60 2.99
N LYS A 101 9.03 -15.87 2.67
CA LYS A 101 7.91 -16.21 1.80
C LYS A 101 6.59 -15.71 2.39
N THR A 102 6.37 -15.89 3.69
CA THR A 102 5.17 -15.39 4.39
C THR A 102 5.10 -13.87 4.32
N TYR A 103 6.18 -13.17 4.70
CA TYR A 103 6.23 -11.71 4.69
C TYR A 103 6.02 -11.10 3.31
N LEU A 104 6.72 -11.60 2.29
CA LEU A 104 6.59 -11.09 0.91
C LEU A 104 5.22 -11.43 0.31
N THR A 105 4.58 -12.51 0.77
CA THR A 105 3.21 -12.88 0.40
C THR A 105 2.17 -11.94 1.03
N ASP A 106 2.39 -11.52 2.29
CA ASP A 106 1.55 -10.55 2.98
C ASP A 106 1.67 -9.15 2.35
N ILE A 107 2.90 -8.68 2.09
CA ILE A 107 3.13 -7.41 1.39
C ILE A 107 2.43 -7.41 0.03
N ARG A 108 2.62 -8.48 -0.75
CA ARG A 108 1.91 -8.69 -2.03
C ARG A 108 0.38 -8.53 -1.90
N ASP A 109 -0.23 -9.05 -0.84
CA ASP A 109 -1.68 -8.92 -0.62
C ASP A 109 -2.08 -7.49 -0.26
N HIS A 110 -1.24 -6.77 0.50
CA HIS A 110 -1.46 -5.37 0.82
C HIS A 110 -1.34 -4.47 -0.41
N GLU A 111 -0.30 -4.64 -1.24
CA GLU A 111 -0.13 -3.83 -2.46
C GLU A 111 -1.28 -4.03 -3.45
N VAL A 112 -1.75 -5.28 -3.59
CA VAL A 112 -2.95 -5.56 -4.39
C VAL A 112 -4.17 -4.89 -3.79
N ALA A 113 -4.33 -4.91 -2.46
CA ALA A 113 -5.43 -4.24 -1.79
C ALA A 113 -5.37 -2.71 -1.95
N HIS A 114 -4.21 -2.08 -1.83
CA HIS A 114 -4.02 -0.65 -2.05
C HIS A 114 -4.35 -0.26 -3.50
N ARG A 115 -3.81 -0.99 -4.48
CA ARG A 115 -4.14 -0.83 -5.90
C ARG A 115 -5.65 -0.87 -6.14
N GLU A 116 -6.33 -1.94 -5.71
CA GLU A 116 -7.78 -2.08 -5.92
C GLU A 116 -8.58 -1.02 -5.13
N PHE A 117 -8.07 -0.61 -3.98
CA PHE A 117 -8.64 0.45 -3.19
C PHE A 117 -8.64 1.79 -3.95
N PHE A 118 -7.49 2.21 -4.52
CA PHE A 118 -7.43 3.44 -5.32
C PHE A 118 -8.27 3.35 -6.58
N LYS A 119 -8.22 2.22 -7.29
CA LYS A 119 -9.07 1.99 -8.46
C LYS A 119 -10.55 2.20 -8.14
N LYS A 120 -11.01 1.70 -6.99
CA LYS A 120 -12.38 1.91 -6.52
C LYS A 120 -12.65 3.36 -6.12
N ALA A 121 -11.73 4.00 -5.41
CA ALA A 121 -11.87 5.40 -4.97
C ALA A 121 -11.95 6.38 -6.17
N LEU A 122 -11.15 6.14 -7.20
CA LEU A 122 -11.10 6.93 -8.43
C LEU A 122 -12.29 6.66 -9.36
N GLY A 123 -12.84 5.44 -9.36
CA GLY A 123 -13.96 5.06 -10.22
C GLY A 123 -13.63 5.28 -11.70
N GLY A 124 -14.52 5.98 -12.43
CA GLY A 124 -14.31 6.29 -13.85
C GLY A 124 -13.16 7.26 -14.14
N LYS A 125 -12.51 7.82 -13.11
CA LYS A 125 -11.34 8.70 -13.22
C LYS A 125 -10.02 7.95 -13.04
N ALA A 126 -10.07 6.64 -12.75
CA ALA A 126 -8.88 5.84 -12.59
C ALA A 126 -8.18 5.70 -13.94
N ILE A 127 -6.87 5.91 -13.96
CA ILE A 127 -6.07 5.52 -15.12
C ILE A 127 -6.21 4.01 -15.38
N SER A 128 -6.10 3.62 -16.64
CA SER A 128 -6.02 2.20 -17.01
C SER A 128 -4.73 1.55 -16.49
N ASN A 129 -4.67 0.21 -16.53
CA ASN A 129 -3.51 -0.52 -16.04
C ASN A 129 -2.24 -0.13 -16.81
N LEU A 130 -1.18 0.20 -16.08
CA LEU A 130 0.13 0.51 -16.65
C LEU A 130 0.91 -0.77 -17.00
N GLU A 131 1.77 -0.68 -18.01
CA GLU A 131 2.79 -1.68 -18.30
C GLU A 131 4.09 -1.31 -17.60
N PHE A 132 4.74 -2.29 -16.98
CA PHE A 132 5.99 -2.11 -16.24
C PHE A 132 7.15 -2.86 -16.90
N ASN A 133 8.35 -2.29 -16.75
CA ASN A 133 9.60 -2.91 -17.15
C ASN A 133 10.33 -3.47 -15.93
N LEU A 134 10.12 -4.76 -15.65
CA LEU A 134 10.77 -5.47 -14.55
C LEU A 134 11.94 -6.35 -15.02
N SER A 135 12.31 -6.31 -16.30
CA SER A 135 13.31 -7.23 -16.86
C SER A 135 14.74 -7.00 -16.34
N GLY A 136 15.01 -5.83 -15.74
CA GLY A 136 16.28 -5.53 -15.09
C GLY A 136 16.43 -6.17 -13.70
N ILE A 137 15.36 -6.76 -13.15
CA ILE A 137 15.36 -7.36 -11.82
C ILE A 137 15.63 -8.87 -11.95
N ASN A 138 16.63 -9.36 -11.22
CA ASN A 138 16.89 -10.80 -11.15
C ASN A 138 16.06 -11.42 -10.03
N PHE A 139 14.84 -11.86 -10.35
CA PHE A 139 13.93 -12.50 -9.39
C PHE A 139 14.45 -13.83 -8.79
N SER A 140 15.51 -14.41 -9.34
CA SER A 140 16.14 -15.61 -8.76
C SER A 140 17.15 -15.28 -7.65
N SER A 141 17.51 -14.01 -7.46
CA SER A 141 18.47 -13.55 -6.45
C SER A 141 17.78 -12.82 -5.30
N ARG A 142 17.99 -13.31 -4.06
CA ARG A 142 17.51 -12.67 -2.83
C ARG A 142 17.95 -11.21 -2.74
N GLU A 143 19.23 -10.94 -3.02
CA GLU A 143 19.80 -9.60 -2.96
C GLU A 143 19.12 -8.67 -3.97
N SER A 144 18.94 -9.12 -5.22
CA SER A 144 18.27 -8.32 -6.25
C SER A 144 16.80 -8.05 -5.90
N VAL A 145 16.09 -9.03 -5.36
CA VAL A 145 14.68 -8.87 -4.96
C VAL A 145 14.57 -7.93 -3.77
N LEU A 146 15.31 -8.15 -2.68
CA LEU A 146 15.18 -7.32 -1.48
C LEU A 146 15.69 -5.89 -1.69
N SER A 147 16.77 -5.69 -2.46
CA SER A 147 17.23 -4.33 -2.80
C SER A 147 16.21 -3.57 -3.66
N THR A 148 15.53 -4.25 -4.58
CA THR A 148 14.44 -3.64 -5.37
C THR A 148 13.23 -3.36 -4.49
N ALA A 149 12.83 -4.31 -3.64
CA ALA A 149 11.76 -4.11 -2.66
C ALA A 149 12.03 -2.87 -1.80
N LYS A 150 13.22 -2.77 -1.20
CA LYS A 150 13.63 -1.60 -0.41
C LYS A 150 13.48 -0.30 -1.21
N THR A 151 13.89 -0.31 -2.48
CA THR A 151 13.77 0.85 -3.36
C THR A 151 12.31 1.27 -3.57
N PHE A 152 11.41 0.32 -3.80
CA PHE A 152 9.99 0.61 -4.00
C PHE A 152 9.33 1.07 -2.70
N GLU A 153 9.50 0.34 -1.60
CA GLU A 153 8.90 0.69 -0.32
C GLU A 153 9.36 2.07 0.19
N ASP A 154 10.67 2.35 0.13
CA ASP A 154 11.21 3.68 0.49
C ASP A 154 10.64 4.77 -0.42
N LEU A 155 10.44 4.46 -1.71
CA LEU A 155 9.88 5.38 -2.68
C LEU A 155 8.39 5.65 -2.39
N GLY A 156 7.61 4.62 -2.10
CA GLY A 156 6.20 4.70 -1.70
C GLY A 156 6.00 5.55 -0.46
N VAL A 157 6.77 5.30 0.61
CA VAL A 157 6.75 6.14 1.82
C VAL A 157 7.05 7.61 1.49
N SER A 158 8.12 7.87 0.74
CA SER A 158 8.51 9.24 0.38
C SER A 158 7.49 9.94 -0.53
N ALA A 159 6.76 9.17 -1.35
CA ALA A 159 5.69 9.64 -2.21
C ALA A 159 4.49 10.14 -1.41
N TYR A 160 4.04 9.36 -0.43
CA TYR A 160 2.95 9.76 0.45
C TYR A 160 3.32 10.95 1.33
N ASN A 161 4.52 10.95 1.89
CA ASN A 161 5.00 12.07 2.72
C ASN A 161 5.11 13.37 1.92
N GLY A 162 5.60 13.30 0.67
CA GLY A 162 5.77 14.48 -0.18
C GLY A 162 4.49 14.98 -0.85
N ALA A 163 3.56 14.09 -1.18
CA ALA A 163 2.31 14.46 -1.86
C ALA A 163 1.14 14.69 -0.89
N GLY A 164 1.18 14.12 0.32
CA GLY A 164 0.04 14.11 1.24
C GLY A 164 -0.51 15.50 1.55
N TRP A 165 0.35 16.48 1.83
CA TRP A 165 -0.06 17.86 2.15
C TRP A 165 -0.66 18.63 0.95
N LEU A 166 -0.48 18.12 -0.27
CA LEU A 166 -1.08 18.71 -1.47
C LEU A 166 -2.57 18.34 -1.61
N ILE A 167 -3.01 17.25 -0.97
CA ILE A 167 -4.40 16.79 -0.96
C ILE A 167 -5.30 17.80 -0.23
N LYS A 168 -6.42 18.17 -0.85
CA LYS A 168 -7.39 19.15 -0.30
C LYS A 168 -8.57 18.49 0.39
N ASP A 169 -9.03 17.35 -0.10
CA ASP A 169 -10.08 16.58 0.55
C ASP A 169 -9.52 15.86 1.78
N VAL A 170 -10.03 16.23 2.96
CA VAL A 170 -9.61 15.68 4.24
C VAL A 170 -9.85 14.17 4.36
N ASN A 171 -10.81 13.61 3.63
CA ASN A 171 -11.06 12.17 3.62
C ASN A 171 -9.97 11.43 2.85
N TYR A 172 -9.53 12.00 1.71
CA TYR A 172 -8.38 11.46 0.97
C TYR A 172 -7.08 11.61 1.75
N LEU A 173 -6.88 12.72 2.47
CA LEU A 173 -5.72 12.90 3.33
C LEU A 173 -5.70 11.87 4.47
N ALA A 174 -6.82 11.71 5.19
CA ALA A 174 -6.92 10.74 6.29
C ALA A 174 -6.69 9.30 5.82
N LEU A 175 -7.09 9.01 4.58
CA LEU A 175 -6.90 7.72 3.94
C LEU A 175 -5.46 7.49 3.50
N ALA A 176 -4.82 8.47 2.86
CA ALA A 176 -3.39 8.44 2.53
C ALA A 176 -2.55 8.22 3.80
N GLY A 177 -2.90 8.87 4.92
CA GLY A 177 -2.26 8.65 6.21
C GLY A 177 -2.37 7.22 6.75
N LYS A 178 -3.42 6.48 6.41
CA LYS A 178 -3.55 5.06 6.78
C LYS A 178 -2.69 4.16 5.89
N ILE A 179 -2.60 4.46 4.60
CA ILE A 179 -1.81 3.68 3.64
C ILE A 179 -0.32 3.87 3.91
N VAL A 180 0.17 5.10 4.04
CA VAL A 180 1.59 5.35 4.36
C VAL A 180 2.04 4.70 5.68
N SER A 181 1.13 4.53 6.65
CA SER A 181 1.43 3.78 7.87
C SER A 181 1.63 2.28 7.64
N VAL A 182 1.02 1.70 6.61
CA VAL A 182 1.27 0.34 6.15
C VAL A 182 2.59 0.30 5.36
N GLU A 183 2.77 1.20 4.40
CA GLU A 183 4.03 1.32 3.61
C GLU A 183 5.27 1.44 4.49
N ALA A 184 5.23 2.30 5.51
CA ALA A 184 6.35 2.48 6.42
C ALA A 184 6.71 1.17 7.18
N ARG A 185 5.73 0.29 7.42
CA ARG A 185 5.99 -1.03 8.04
C ARG A 185 6.55 -2.03 7.04
N HIS A 186 6.15 -1.96 5.78
CA HIS A 186 6.78 -2.75 4.72
C HIS A 186 8.24 -2.34 4.51
N ALA A 187 8.50 -1.04 4.38
CA ALA A 187 9.85 -0.48 4.27
C ALA A 187 10.74 -0.90 5.44
N ALA A 188 10.24 -0.73 6.67
CA ALA A 188 10.93 -1.15 7.89
C ALA A 188 11.27 -2.65 7.90
N LEU A 189 10.33 -3.50 7.51
CA LEU A 189 10.52 -4.95 7.45
C LEU A 189 11.54 -5.36 6.39
N ILE A 190 11.43 -4.82 5.17
CA ILE A 190 12.36 -5.15 4.08
C ILE A 190 13.79 -4.73 4.45
N ARG A 191 13.96 -3.56 5.06
CA ARG A 191 15.25 -3.11 5.59
C ARG A 191 15.80 -4.09 6.61
N ASP A 192 15.00 -4.50 7.59
CA ASP A 192 15.41 -5.45 8.63
C ASP A 192 15.80 -6.83 8.06
N LEU A 193 15.13 -7.29 7.00
CA LEU A 193 15.51 -8.52 6.27
C LEU A 193 16.84 -8.39 5.54
N ILE A 194 17.22 -7.20 5.09
CA ILE A 194 18.51 -6.94 4.43
C ILE A 194 19.62 -6.82 5.47
N ASP A 195 19.38 -6.00 6.49
CA ASP A 195 20.32 -5.72 7.58
C ASP A 195 19.54 -5.56 8.90
N ASN A 196 19.77 -6.48 9.83
CA ASN A 196 19.04 -6.55 11.09
C ASN A 196 19.23 -5.28 11.93
N GLY A 197 18.14 -4.64 12.33
CA GLY A 197 18.12 -3.38 13.06
C GLY A 197 18.14 -2.13 12.18
N SER A 198 18.15 -2.26 10.85
CA SER A 198 18.16 -1.12 9.92
C SER A 198 16.77 -0.53 9.61
N PHE A 199 15.73 -1.02 10.28
CA PHE A 199 14.31 -0.71 10.05
C PHE A 199 13.94 0.79 10.08
N ALA A 200 14.77 1.65 10.70
CA ALA A 200 14.60 3.11 10.74
C ALA A 200 15.96 3.83 10.85
N ASN A 201 16.92 3.48 9.98
CA ASN A 201 18.26 4.08 10.01
C ASN A 201 18.31 5.48 9.33
N MET A 202 19.48 6.14 9.40
CA MET A 202 19.71 7.49 8.88
C MET A 202 19.68 7.61 7.34
N GLU A 203 19.44 6.52 6.59
CA GLU A 203 19.22 6.64 5.14
C GLU A 203 17.86 7.26 4.81
N VAL A 204 16.87 7.06 5.68
CA VAL A 204 15.48 7.52 5.49
C VAL A 204 14.97 8.38 6.64
N ILE A 205 15.61 8.36 7.79
CA ILE A 205 15.23 9.20 8.92
C ILE A 205 16.17 10.40 9.03
N ASP A 206 15.60 11.60 9.01
CA ASP A 206 16.32 12.86 9.16
C ASP A 206 16.70 13.16 10.62
N SER A 207 17.41 14.27 10.84
CA SER A 207 17.84 14.69 12.18
C SER A 207 16.69 15.06 13.14
N ASN A 208 15.48 15.26 12.62
CA ASN A 208 14.26 15.53 13.40
C ASN A 208 13.48 14.25 13.72
N GLY A 209 13.94 13.09 13.24
CA GLY A 209 13.21 11.83 13.38
C GLY A 209 12.05 11.68 12.37
N LEU A 210 12.07 12.45 11.27
CA LEU A 210 11.06 12.38 10.23
C LEU A 210 11.57 11.56 9.05
N ASP A 211 10.66 10.81 8.43
CA ASP A 211 10.97 10.07 7.21
C ASP A 211 11.12 11.02 6.02
N VAL A 212 11.86 10.60 5.00
CA VAL A 212 12.11 11.38 3.80
C VAL A 212 10.81 11.67 3.06
N ALA A 213 10.70 12.87 2.50
CA ALA A 213 9.63 13.29 1.61
C ALA A 213 10.21 13.75 0.27
N LYS A 214 9.65 13.26 -0.84
CA LYS A 214 10.07 13.65 -2.20
C LYS A 214 8.92 14.29 -2.95
N SER A 215 9.20 15.30 -3.76
CA SER A 215 8.15 15.88 -4.60
C SER A 215 7.65 14.82 -5.61
N PRO A 216 6.38 14.89 -6.06
CA PRO A 216 5.85 13.94 -7.02
C PRO A 216 6.69 13.80 -8.28
N THR A 217 7.29 14.90 -8.75
CA THR A 217 8.24 14.88 -9.89
C THR A 217 9.47 14.02 -9.62
N MET A 218 10.10 14.15 -8.44
CA MET A 218 11.28 13.34 -8.10
C MET A 218 10.94 11.86 -7.96
N VAL A 219 9.75 11.55 -7.43
CA VAL A 219 9.29 10.17 -7.31
C VAL A 219 9.06 9.54 -8.68
N LEU A 220 8.32 10.21 -9.56
CA LEU A 220 8.09 9.71 -10.91
C LEU A 220 9.37 9.59 -11.72
N GLN A 221 10.34 10.49 -11.52
CA GLN A 221 11.66 10.35 -12.11
C GLN A 221 12.37 9.07 -11.63
N ALA A 222 12.33 8.79 -10.32
CA ALA A 222 12.92 7.58 -9.75
C ALA A 222 12.20 6.29 -10.19
N ALA A 223 10.87 6.33 -10.36
CA ALA A 223 10.07 5.20 -10.83
C ALA A 223 10.17 4.98 -12.35
N SER A 224 10.53 6.01 -13.12
CA SER A 224 10.51 5.99 -14.59
C SER A 224 11.23 4.80 -15.26
N PRO A 225 12.37 4.27 -14.74
CA PRO A 225 13.00 3.10 -15.36
C PRO A 225 12.13 1.84 -15.35
N PHE A 226 11.14 1.77 -14.46
CA PHE A 226 10.24 0.64 -14.26
C PHE A 226 8.88 0.82 -14.91
N ILE A 227 8.54 2.02 -15.42
CA ILE A 227 7.26 2.30 -16.05
C ILE A 227 7.46 2.33 -17.57
N LYS A 228 6.90 1.34 -18.27
CA LYS A 228 6.95 1.26 -19.73
C LYS A 228 5.86 2.11 -20.39
N SER A 229 4.69 2.19 -19.74
CA SER A 229 3.60 3.05 -20.18
C SER A 229 4.00 4.52 -20.19
N LYS A 230 3.64 5.26 -21.26
CA LYS A 230 3.77 6.72 -21.28
C LYS A 230 2.71 7.33 -20.37
N ILE A 231 3.11 8.09 -19.35
CA ILE A 231 2.20 8.80 -18.43
C ILE A 231 2.15 10.30 -18.77
N ASP A 232 0.98 10.93 -18.60
CA ASP A 232 0.79 12.37 -18.71
C ASP A 232 0.43 12.95 -17.34
N VAL A 233 1.37 13.71 -16.78
CA VAL A 233 1.32 14.29 -15.43
C VAL A 233 1.39 15.81 -15.45
N LYS A 234 1.04 16.43 -16.58
CA LYS A 234 1.16 17.90 -16.76
C LYS A 234 0.41 18.75 -15.72
N ASP A 235 -0.67 18.20 -15.16
CA ASP A 235 -1.50 18.87 -14.15
C ASP A 235 -1.39 18.23 -12.75
N LEU A 236 -0.38 17.38 -12.53
CA LEU A 236 -0.08 16.81 -11.22
C LEU A 236 0.45 17.91 -10.28
N PRO A 237 -0.21 18.19 -9.13
CA PRO A 237 0.33 19.13 -8.15
C PRO A 237 1.74 18.72 -7.71
N THR A 238 2.68 19.67 -7.72
CA THR A 238 4.07 19.48 -7.28
C THR A 238 4.64 20.82 -6.77
N TYR A 239 5.83 20.76 -6.19
CA TYR A 239 6.63 21.89 -5.72
C TYR A 239 8.10 21.73 -6.15
#